data_AF-A0A5Z4HY58-F1
#
_entry.id   AF-A0A5Z4HY58-F1
#
_cell.length_a   1.000
_cell.length_b   1.000
_cell.length_c   1.000
_cell.angle_alpha   90.00
_cell.angle_beta   90.00
_cell.angle_gamma   90.00
#
_symmetry.space_group_name_H-M   'P 1'
#
loop_
_entity.id
_entity.type
_entity.pdbx_description
1 polymer ?
#
loop_
_entity_poly.entity_id
_entity_poly.type
_entity_poly.pdbx_seq_one_letter_code
_entity_poly.pdbx_strand_id
1 'polypeptide(L)'
;MKVQGIYDFFSGYTLDGEANFNTLDIELKSPLQVSNSYLRHSGFGFYGAFASKDASNNTIKIRNNLTVINGTQNPSDRINIIAGRTLAGEANFNVIDFKDSQASLPLFIYATTQENFEGSIHYPEYAKHNKISLNNVFGRKDIRSGVEAMNVENNQVFYHNVEAQASGEGVNRESSVYIRAANLAKNNLFKASNYWATSMLNIYGIREVEESKNNQVIFNNVGFNTDRISEGSELILIGGVGKRVHHNLLSIQDLEIGAYDKEKDFIYIAASAIPDANSNLALSYGNTLYIGGDVSIHE
;
A
#
# COMPACT_ATOMS: atom_id res chain seq x y z
N MET A 1 17.91 -17.34 -10.96
CA MET A 1 18.42 -16.66 -12.18
C MET A 1 19.10 -15.38 -11.74
N LYS A 2 20.33 -15.08 -12.18
CA LYS A 2 20.99 -13.82 -11.86
C LYS A 2 20.45 -12.74 -12.79
N VAL A 3 19.85 -11.69 -12.22
CA VAL A 3 19.17 -10.65 -12.97
C VAL A 3 19.84 -9.30 -12.72
N GLN A 4 20.04 -8.53 -13.79
CA GLN A 4 20.69 -7.21 -13.80
C GLN A 4 19.90 -6.28 -14.71
N GLY A 5 19.23 -5.28 -14.14
CA GLY A 5 18.51 -4.27 -14.90
C GLY A 5 17.05 -4.09 -14.47
N ILE A 6 16.26 -3.47 -15.35
CA ILE A 6 14.84 -3.20 -15.17
C ILE A 6 14.07 -4.18 -16.06
N TYR A 7 13.14 -4.91 -15.47
CA TYR A 7 12.30 -5.89 -16.17
C TYR A 7 10.85 -5.58 -15.88
N ASP A 8 10.11 -5.21 -16.92
CA ASP A 8 8.68 -4.93 -16.83
C ASP A 8 7.90 -5.98 -17.62
N PHE A 9 6.91 -6.58 -16.97
CA PHE A 9 6.03 -7.59 -17.51
C PHE A 9 4.62 -7.00 -17.60
N PHE A 10 4.03 -7.01 -18.79
CA PHE A 10 2.70 -6.49 -19.05
C PHE A 10 1.79 -7.61 -19.55
N SER A 11 0.63 -7.82 -18.92
CA SER A 11 -0.40 -8.69 -19.50
C SER A 11 -1.27 -7.96 -20.53
N GLY A 12 -1.44 -6.65 -20.39
CA GLY A 12 -2.08 -5.79 -21.37
C GLY A 12 -1.32 -4.47 -21.51
N TYR A 13 -1.15 -3.98 -22.73
CA TYR A 13 -0.42 -2.74 -22.99
C TYR A 13 -1.02 -1.98 -24.18
N THR A 14 -1.31 -0.70 -23.99
CA THR A 14 -1.70 0.22 -25.06
C THR A 14 -1.27 1.65 -24.73
N LEU A 15 -0.84 2.39 -25.76
CA LEU A 15 -0.53 3.81 -25.67
C LEU A 15 -1.74 4.70 -26.04
N ASP A 16 -2.69 4.17 -26.80
CA ASP A 16 -3.92 4.86 -27.18
C ASP A 16 -5.08 3.86 -27.10
N GLY A 17 -5.74 3.81 -25.94
CA GLY A 17 -6.89 2.94 -25.73
C GLY A 17 -6.95 2.33 -24.34
N GLU A 18 -7.63 1.20 -24.28
CA GLU A 18 -7.95 0.48 -23.06
C GLU A 18 -7.20 -0.86 -22.99
N ALA A 19 -6.84 -1.29 -21.78
CA ALA A 19 -6.27 -2.60 -21.51
C ALA A 19 -7.08 -3.26 -20.39
N ASN A 20 -8.16 -3.93 -20.77
CA ASN A 20 -9.12 -4.53 -19.85
C ASN A 20 -9.07 -6.07 -19.89
N PHE A 21 -9.50 -6.73 -18.82
CA PHE A 21 -9.68 -8.19 -18.75
C PHE A 21 -8.40 -9.02 -18.93
N ASN A 22 -7.24 -8.47 -18.56
CA ASN A 22 -5.96 -9.16 -18.67
C ASN A 22 -5.64 -9.98 -17.41
N THR A 23 -4.79 -11.01 -17.54
CA THR A 23 -4.34 -11.82 -16.41
C THR A 23 -2.85 -12.08 -16.49
N LEU A 24 -2.11 -11.59 -15.50
CA LEU A 24 -0.72 -11.91 -15.27
C LEU A 24 -0.62 -12.96 -14.16
N ASP A 25 -0.20 -14.17 -14.49
CA ASP A 25 0.00 -15.25 -13.52
C ASP A 25 1.48 -15.60 -13.38
N ILE A 26 2.04 -15.39 -12.20
CA ILE A 26 3.46 -15.53 -11.89
C ILE A 26 3.64 -16.65 -10.88
N GLU A 27 4.32 -17.70 -11.32
CA GLU A 27 4.69 -18.85 -10.49
C GLU A 27 6.15 -19.20 -10.75
N LEU A 28 7.06 -18.57 -10.01
CA LEU A 28 8.49 -18.78 -10.19
C LEU A 28 8.90 -20.12 -9.57
N LYS A 29 9.52 -20.99 -10.38
CA LYS A 29 10.16 -22.23 -9.89
C LYS A 29 11.40 -21.95 -9.05
N SER A 30 12.05 -20.82 -9.30
CA SER A 30 13.24 -20.38 -8.56
C SER A 30 13.20 -18.86 -8.43
N PRO A 31 13.50 -18.30 -7.25
CA PRO A 31 13.44 -16.86 -7.06
C PRO A 31 14.46 -16.13 -7.93
N LEU A 32 14.18 -14.85 -8.22
CA LEU A 32 15.10 -13.97 -8.92
C LEU A 32 16.26 -13.60 -7.98
N GLN A 33 17.49 -13.72 -8.48
CA GLN A 33 18.69 -13.31 -7.76
C GLN A 33 19.14 -11.95 -8.28
N VAL A 34 18.84 -10.92 -7.50
CA VAL A 34 19.23 -9.54 -7.80
C VAL A 34 20.73 -9.40 -7.59
N SER A 35 21.40 -8.76 -8.54
CA SER A 35 22.83 -8.47 -8.45
C SER A 35 23.10 -7.05 -8.90
N ASN A 36 24.25 -6.49 -8.49
CA ASN A 36 24.62 -5.12 -8.80
C ASN A 36 24.51 -4.86 -10.31
N SER A 37 23.75 -3.84 -10.69
CA SER A 37 23.53 -3.44 -12.08
C SER A 37 24.41 -2.24 -12.45
N TYR A 38 24.76 -2.12 -13.72
CA TYR A 38 25.42 -0.92 -14.26
C TYR A 38 24.53 0.33 -14.19
N LEU A 39 23.20 0.14 -14.20
CA LEU A 39 22.20 1.20 -14.10
C LEU A 39 22.08 1.80 -12.69
N ARG A 40 22.89 1.32 -11.72
CA ARG A 40 22.83 1.72 -10.31
C ARG A 40 21.46 1.51 -9.67
N HIS A 41 20.59 0.68 -10.26
CA HIS A 41 19.39 0.10 -9.64
C HIS A 41 18.87 -1.11 -10.45
N SER A 42 18.14 -2.01 -9.81
CA SER A 42 17.42 -3.13 -10.40
C SER A 42 15.94 -3.02 -10.04
N GLY A 43 15.06 -3.23 -11.02
CA GLY A 43 13.61 -3.08 -10.82
C GLY A 43 12.83 -4.18 -11.49
N PHE A 44 11.75 -4.62 -10.85
CA PHE A 44 10.82 -5.58 -11.43
C PHE A 44 9.41 -4.99 -11.41
N GLY A 45 8.85 -4.74 -12.59
CA GLY A 45 7.48 -4.29 -12.74
C GLY A 45 6.57 -5.42 -13.22
N PHE A 46 5.48 -5.65 -12.52
CA PHE A 46 4.43 -6.60 -12.87
C PHE A 46 3.14 -5.83 -13.07
N TYR A 47 2.74 -5.67 -14.32
CA TYR A 47 1.60 -4.86 -14.72
C TYR A 47 0.50 -5.74 -15.30
N GLY A 48 -0.68 -5.73 -14.68
CA GLY A 48 -1.86 -6.39 -15.24
C GLY A 48 -2.30 -5.68 -16.51
N ALA A 49 -2.27 -4.35 -16.48
CA ALA A 49 -2.54 -3.49 -17.62
C ALA A 49 -1.76 -2.17 -17.54
N PHE A 50 -1.36 -1.67 -18.71
CA PHE A 50 -0.83 -0.32 -18.91
C PHE A 50 -1.58 0.33 -20.08
N ALA A 51 -2.34 1.37 -19.80
CA ALA A 51 -3.24 2.02 -20.76
C ALA A 51 -3.23 3.54 -20.63
N SER A 52 -3.85 4.22 -21.60
CA SER A 52 -4.11 5.66 -21.55
C SER A 52 -5.56 6.00 -21.19
N LYS A 53 -6.54 5.13 -21.48
CA LYS A 53 -7.98 5.38 -21.23
C LYS A 53 -8.55 4.54 -20.09
N ASP A 54 -8.61 3.21 -20.20
CA ASP A 54 -9.15 2.34 -19.15
C ASP A 54 -8.23 1.15 -18.86
N ALA A 55 -8.22 0.70 -17.60
CA ALA A 55 -7.47 -0.46 -17.14
C ALA A 55 -8.25 -1.22 -16.07
N SER A 56 -9.40 -1.78 -16.45
CA SER A 56 -10.34 -2.48 -15.57
C SER A 56 -10.35 -4.00 -15.76
N ASN A 57 -10.79 -4.72 -14.74
CA ASN A 57 -10.93 -6.19 -14.72
C ASN A 57 -9.61 -6.96 -14.92
N ASN A 58 -8.47 -6.36 -14.56
CA ASN A 58 -7.18 -7.01 -14.69
C ASN A 58 -6.82 -7.76 -13.41
N THR A 59 -6.20 -8.93 -13.56
CA THR A 59 -5.81 -9.78 -12.44
C THR A 59 -4.31 -10.03 -12.45
N ILE A 60 -3.65 -9.84 -11.31
CA ILE A 60 -2.29 -10.32 -11.06
C ILE A 60 -2.35 -11.41 -10.00
N LYS A 61 -1.76 -12.57 -10.29
CA LYS A 61 -1.56 -13.65 -9.33
C LYS A 61 -0.07 -13.87 -9.15
N ILE A 62 0.41 -13.85 -7.92
CA ILE A 62 1.82 -14.14 -7.61
C ILE A 62 1.87 -15.25 -6.58
N ARG A 63 2.66 -16.27 -6.92
CA ARG A 63 2.90 -17.47 -6.12
C ARG A 63 4.39 -17.75 -6.08
N ASN A 64 4.85 -18.30 -4.95
CA ASN A 64 6.25 -18.54 -4.64
C ASN A 64 7.07 -17.25 -4.51
N ASN A 65 8.28 -17.41 -3.97
CA ASN A 65 9.21 -16.31 -3.72
C ASN A 65 9.60 -15.58 -5.02
N LEU A 66 9.41 -14.26 -5.02
CA LEU A 66 9.83 -13.38 -6.12
C LEU A 66 11.34 -13.24 -6.19
N THR A 67 12.01 -13.08 -5.04
CA THR A 67 13.46 -12.90 -4.98
C THR A 67 14.11 -13.76 -3.91
N VAL A 68 15.41 -13.99 -4.06
CA VAL A 68 16.21 -14.63 -3.00
C VAL A 68 16.40 -13.65 -1.85
N ILE A 69 16.41 -14.16 -0.61
CA ILE A 69 16.53 -13.35 0.62
C ILE A 69 17.88 -12.61 0.68
N ASN A 70 18.94 -13.18 0.11
CA ASN A 70 20.29 -12.60 0.09
C ASN A 70 20.46 -11.72 -1.15
N GLY A 71 19.94 -10.49 -1.10
CA GLY A 71 19.95 -9.51 -2.20
C GLY A 71 20.84 -8.29 -1.93
N THR A 72 21.16 -7.56 -3.00
CA THR A 72 21.95 -6.32 -2.98
C THR A 72 21.26 -5.20 -2.21
N GLN A 73 22.04 -4.31 -1.59
CA GLN A 73 21.55 -3.26 -0.68
C GLN A 73 21.21 -1.93 -1.38
N ASN A 74 20.96 -1.93 -2.69
CA ASN A 74 20.77 -0.67 -3.37
C ASN A 74 19.41 -0.04 -2.98
N PRO A 75 19.39 1.19 -2.42
CA PRO A 75 18.15 1.83 -1.96
C PRO A 75 17.12 2.11 -3.06
N SER A 76 17.55 2.07 -4.33
CA SER A 76 16.69 2.31 -5.48
C SER A 76 16.05 1.04 -6.05
N ASP A 77 16.45 -0.14 -5.56
CA ASP A 77 15.89 -1.40 -6.03
C ASP A 77 14.47 -1.57 -5.50
N ARG A 78 13.54 -2.00 -6.35
CA ARG A 78 12.12 -2.16 -5.97
C ARG A 78 11.37 -3.14 -6.85
N ILE A 79 10.26 -3.65 -6.33
CA ILE A 79 9.28 -4.42 -7.08
C ILE A 79 7.97 -3.62 -7.13
N ASN A 80 7.50 -3.33 -8.33
CA ASN A 80 6.20 -2.72 -8.59
C ASN A 80 5.21 -3.80 -9.05
N ILE A 81 4.05 -3.87 -8.42
CA ILE A 81 2.95 -4.75 -8.81
C ILE A 81 1.73 -3.85 -8.98
N ILE A 82 1.30 -3.61 -10.22
CA ILE A 82 0.22 -2.67 -10.54
C ILE A 82 -0.83 -3.36 -11.41
N ALA A 83 -2.03 -3.62 -10.89
CA ALA A 83 -3.02 -4.40 -11.63
C ALA A 83 -3.64 -3.63 -12.81
N GLY A 84 -4.00 -2.36 -12.63
CA GLY A 84 -4.45 -1.47 -13.69
C GLY A 84 -3.77 -0.12 -13.59
N ARG A 85 -2.93 0.23 -14.58
CA ARG A 85 -2.32 1.55 -14.72
C ARG A 85 -2.99 2.26 -15.90
N THR A 86 -3.66 3.38 -15.64
CA THR A 86 -4.28 4.24 -16.67
C THR A 86 -4.01 5.72 -16.41
N LEU A 87 -4.01 6.55 -17.47
CA LEU A 87 -3.83 8.00 -17.38
C LEU A 87 -5.16 8.76 -17.24
N ALA A 88 -6.28 8.10 -17.53
CA ALA A 88 -7.63 8.64 -17.47
C ALA A 88 -8.63 7.52 -17.16
N GLY A 89 -9.93 7.81 -17.21
CA GLY A 89 -10.98 6.77 -17.20
C GLY A 89 -11.00 5.87 -15.97
N GLU A 90 -11.36 4.61 -16.18
CA GLU A 90 -11.70 3.65 -15.13
C GLU A 90 -10.61 2.59 -14.87
N ALA A 91 -10.32 2.35 -13.60
CA ALA A 91 -9.50 1.25 -13.11
C ALA A 91 -10.29 0.44 -12.07
N ASN A 92 -11.38 -0.17 -12.53
CA ASN A 92 -12.35 -0.89 -11.72
C ASN A 92 -12.08 -2.40 -11.72
N PHE A 93 -12.49 -3.09 -10.65
CA PHE A 93 -12.47 -4.56 -10.56
C PHE A 93 -11.10 -5.22 -10.77
N ASN A 94 -10.01 -4.49 -10.55
CA ASN A 94 -8.68 -5.06 -10.61
C ASN A 94 -8.36 -5.87 -9.34
N VAL A 95 -7.67 -6.99 -9.53
CA VAL A 95 -7.37 -7.94 -8.46
C VAL A 95 -5.88 -8.21 -8.40
N ILE A 96 -5.31 -8.13 -7.20
CA ILE A 96 -3.97 -8.64 -6.88
C ILE A 96 -4.15 -9.73 -5.83
N ASP A 97 -3.78 -10.96 -6.18
CA ASP A 97 -3.70 -12.10 -5.27
C ASP A 97 -2.24 -12.51 -5.11
N PHE A 98 -1.64 -12.15 -3.98
CA PHE A 98 -0.23 -12.39 -3.69
C PHE A 98 -0.11 -13.29 -2.47
N LYS A 99 0.39 -14.51 -2.69
CA LYS A 99 0.46 -15.52 -1.65
C LYS A 99 1.77 -16.28 -1.59
N ASP A 100 2.08 -16.76 -0.39
CA ASP A 100 3.13 -17.73 -0.11
C ASP A 100 4.46 -17.32 -0.76
N SER A 101 4.92 -16.11 -0.42
CA SER A 101 6.05 -15.48 -1.09
C SER A 101 6.89 -14.63 -0.15
N GLN A 102 8.16 -14.57 -0.49
CA GLN A 102 9.15 -13.72 0.13
C GLN A 102 9.76 -12.79 -0.92
N ALA A 103 10.02 -11.56 -0.49
CA ALA A 103 10.73 -10.56 -1.27
C ALA A 103 11.83 -9.89 -0.43
N SER A 104 13.02 -9.82 -1.00
CA SER A 104 14.17 -9.10 -0.45
C SER A 104 14.23 -7.63 -0.84
N LEU A 105 13.41 -7.22 -1.81
CA LEU A 105 13.28 -5.85 -2.27
C LEU A 105 12.01 -5.20 -1.69
N PRO A 106 11.98 -3.86 -1.57
CA PRO A 106 10.77 -3.09 -1.31
C PRO A 106 9.63 -3.48 -2.26
N LEU A 107 8.42 -3.64 -1.71
CA LEU A 107 7.22 -4.01 -2.45
C LEU A 107 6.28 -2.80 -2.57
N PHE A 108 5.94 -2.43 -3.80
CA PHE A 108 4.94 -1.41 -4.12
C PHE A 108 3.78 -2.09 -4.85
N ILE A 109 2.62 -2.20 -4.21
CA ILE A 109 1.51 -3.06 -4.63
C ILE A 109 0.23 -2.25 -4.77
N TYR A 110 -0.16 -1.90 -5.99
CA TYR A 110 -1.31 -1.04 -6.22
C TYR A 110 -2.33 -1.69 -7.14
N ALA A 111 -3.61 -1.68 -6.77
CA ALA A 111 -4.63 -2.08 -7.73
C ALA A 111 -4.70 -1.07 -8.89
N THR A 112 -4.53 0.21 -8.54
CA THR A 112 -4.23 1.32 -9.44
C THR A 112 -3.55 2.43 -8.64
N THR A 113 -2.80 3.29 -9.31
CA THR A 113 -2.03 4.39 -8.70
C THR A 113 -2.12 5.64 -9.57
N GLN A 114 -1.85 6.82 -9.00
CA GLN A 114 -1.58 8.01 -9.80
C GLN A 114 -0.32 7.79 -10.66
N GLU A 115 -0.21 8.54 -11.75
CA GLU A 115 0.94 8.49 -12.64
C GLU A 115 1.43 9.90 -12.99
N ASN A 116 2.75 10.10 -13.02
CA ASN A 116 3.32 11.31 -13.60
C ASN A 116 3.55 11.10 -15.10
N PHE A 117 2.81 11.83 -15.93
CA PHE A 117 2.95 11.83 -17.38
C PHE A 117 3.14 13.26 -17.87
N GLU A 118 4.23 13.50 -18.61
CA GLU A 118 4.60 14.81 -19.16
C GLU A 118 4.62 15.96 -18.11
N GLY A 119 5.02 15.65 -16.88
CA GLY A 119 5.13 16.63 -15.79
C GLY A 119 3.81 16.92 -15.07
N SER A 120 2.73 16.22 -15.41
CA SER A 120 1.42 16.33 -14.78
C SER A 120 1.07 15.04 -14.04
N ILE A 121 0.42 15.16 -12.89
CA ILE A 121 -0.09 14.00 -12.14
C ILE A 121 -1.48 13.65 -12.67
N HIS A 122 -1.60 12.44 -13.18
CA HIS A 122 -2.84 11.84 -13.66
C HIS A 122 -3.38 10.86 -12.63
N TYR A 123 -4.69 10.89 -12.43
CA TYR A 123 -5.39 9.91 -11.64
C TYR A 123 -6.46 9.26 -12.51
N PRO A 124 -6.69 7.93 -12.38
CA PRO A 124 -7.94 7.35 -12.85
C PRO A 124 -9.12 8.12 -12.27
N GLU A 125 -10.18 8.30 -13.05
CA GLU A 125 -11.41 8.95 -12.59
C GLU A 125 -12.10 8.11 -11.51
N TYR A 126 -12.09 6.78 -11.69
CA TYR A 126 -12.71 5.84 -10.78
C TYR A 126 -11.82 4.63 -10.52
N ALA A 127 -11.76 4.25 -9.25
CA ALA A 127 -11.27 2.96 -8.81
C ALA A 127 -12.33 2.33 -7.90
N LYS A 128 -13.13 1.43 -8.47
CA LYS A 128 -14.24 0.76 -7.80
C LYS A 128 -14.00 -0.73 -7.69
N HIS A 129 -14.35 -1.30 -6.55
CA HIS A 129 -14.35 -2.75 -6.33
C HIS A 129 -13.00 -3.45 -6.61
N ASN A 130 -11.89 -2.73 -6.48
CA ASN A 130 -10.58 -3.34 -6.58
C ASN A 130 -10.26 -4.15 -5.32
N LYS A 131 -9.42 -5.18 -5.48
CA LYS A 131 -9.02 -6.05 -4.37
C LYS A 131 -7.52 -6.31 -4.38
N ILE A 132 -6.86 -6.05 -3.26
CA ILE A 132 -5.51 -6.52 -2.97
C ILE A 132 -5.59 -7.53 -1.83
N SER A 133 -4.99 -8.69 -2.01
CA SER A 133 -4.91 -9.74 -0.99
C SER A 133 -3.46 -10.19 -0.85
N LEU A 134 -2.87 -9.95 0.33
CA LEU A 134 -1.56 -10.47 0.73
C LEU A 134 -1.78 -11.56 1.78
N ASN A 135 -1.34 -12.79 1.47
CA ASN A 135 -1.50 -13.93 2.37
C ASN A 135 -0.18 -14.71 2.51
N ASN A 136 0.38 -14.79 3.72
CA ASN A 136 1.70 -15.36 3.96
C ASN A 136 2.78 -14.68 3.10
N VAL A 137 2.81 -13.34 3.14
CA VAL A 137 3.78 -12.53 2.38
C VAL A 137 4.78 -11.91 3.34
N PHE A 138 6.07 -12.18 3.10
CA PHE A 138 7.15 -11.68 3.93
C PHE A 138 8.10 -10.78 3.14
N GLY A 139 8.06 -9.49 3.45
CA GLY A 139 8.98 -8.48 2.93
C GLY A 139 10.14 -8.29 3.89
N ARG A 140 11.38 -8.46 3.42
CA ARG A 140 12.61 -8.06 4.15
C ARG A 140 12.88 -6.56 4.08
N LYS A 141 11.94 -5.81 3.53
CA LYS A 141 11.93 -4.35 3.33
C LYS A 141 10.51 -3.85 3.49
N ASP A 142 10.28 -2.57 3.20
CA ASP A 142 8.97 -1.97 3.25
C ASP A 142 7.96 -2.61 2.28
N ILE A 143 6.72 -2.66 2.73
CA ILE A 143 5.56 -2.98 1.92
C ILE A 143 4.67 -1.76 1.87
N ARG A 144 4.43 -1.25 0.66
CA ARG A 144 3.45 -0.21 0.38
C ARG A 144 2.38 -0.80 -0.50
N SER A 145 1.12 -0.66 -0.10
CA SER A 145 0.02 -1.06 -0.97
C SER A 145 -1.10 -0.04 -1.01
N GLY A 146 -1.97 -0.12 -2.02
CA GLY A 146 -3.01 0.88 -2.11
C GLY A 146 -3.85 0.89 -3.36
N VAL A 147 -4.72 1.88 -3.39
CA VAL A 147 -5.58 2.23 -4.51
C VAL A 147 -5.62 3.75 -4.58
N GLU A 148 -5.25 4.33 -5.71
CA GLU A 148 -5.32 5.78 -5.93
C GLU A 148 -6.14 6.13 -7.17
N ALA A 149 -7.07 7.09 -7.02
CA ALA A 149 -7.92 7.63 -8.09
C ALA A 149 -8.51 8.99 -7.68
N MET A 150 -9.28 9.64 -8.55
CA MET A 150 -10.14 10.76 -8.18
C MET A 150 -11.22 10.29 -7.20
N ASN A 151 -11.87 9.16 -7.49
CA ASN A 151 -12.88 8.54 -6.64
C ASN A 151 -12.51 7.08 -6.35
N VAL A 152 -12.38 6.73 -5.06
CA VAL A 152 -12.11 5.36 -4.60
C VAL A 152 -13.32 4.82 -3.84
N GLU A 153 -14.01 3.83 -4.43
CA GLU A 153 -15.24 3.31 -3.86
C GLU A 153 -15.25 1.77 -3.73
N ASN A 154 -15.64 1.27 -2.56
CA ASN A 154 -15.82 -0.18 -2.32
C ASN A 154 -14.55 -1.02 -2.60
N ASN A 155 -13.35 -0.43 -2.49
CA ASN A 155 -12.09 -1.17 -2.64
C ASN A 155 -11.74 -1.92 -1.36
N GLN A 156 -10.97 -3.00 -1.50
CA GLN A 156 -10.60 -3.87 -0.40
C GLN A 156 -9.10 -4.19 -0.42
N VAL A 157 -8.42 -3.99 0.69
CA VAL A 157 -7.03 -4.39 0.91
C VAL A 157 -6.99 -5.32 2.12
N PHE A 158 -6.49 -6.54 1.93
CA PHE A 158 -6.46 -7.58 2.96
C PHE A 158 -5.05 -8.09 3.19
N TYR A 159 -4.59 -8.04 4.44
CA TYR A 159 -3.36 -8.68 4.89
C TYR A 159 -3.69 -9.82 5.86
N HIS A 160 -3.11 -11.00 5.62
CA HIS A 160 -3.14 -12.13 6.55
C HIS A 160 -1.76 -12.77 6.64
N ASN A 161 -1.20 -12.88 7.86
CA ASN A 161 0.17 -13.37 8.08
C ASN A 161 1.17 -12.63 7.19
N VAL A 162 1.23 -11.30 7.35
CA VAL A 162 2.13 -10.44 6.58
C VAL A 162 3.18 -9.88 7.51
N GLU A 163 4.42 -9.76 7.04
CA GLU A 163 5.46 -9.09 7.80
C GLU A 163 6.32 -8.23 6.86
N ALA A 164 6.56 -6.99 7.28
CA ALA A 164 7.35 -5.99 6.57
C ALA A 164 8.52 -5.53 7.46
N GLN A 165 9.73 -5.97 7.15
CA GLN A 165 10.94 -5.61 7.90
C GLN A 165 11.68 -4.52 7.14
N ALA A 166 11.36 -3.24 7.28
CA ALA A 166 12.14 -2.15 6.71
C ALA A 166 13.48 -1.94 7.45
N SER A 167 14.28 -3.00 7.59
CA SER A 167 15.60 -2.97 8.21
C SER A 167 16.66 -2.55 7.18
N GLY A 168 17.38 -1.45 7.45
CA GLY A 168 18.60 -1.07 6.70
C GLY A 168 18.58 0.29 5.98
N GLU A 169 19.68 0.59 5.28
CA GLU A 169 20.09 1.90 4.72
C GLU A 169 19.27 2.42 3.53
N GLY A 170 17.96 2.16 3.48
CA GLY A 170 17.06 2.69 2.45
C GLY A 170 16.76 4.18 2.66
N VAL A 171 16.54 4.92 1.55
CA VAL A 171 16.05 6.31 1.56
C VAL A 171 14.56 6.37 1.92
N ASN A 172 13.83 5.33 1.51
CA ASN A 172 12.41 5.15 1.74
C ASN A 172 12.23 4.10 2.84
N ARG A 173 11.73 4.53 4.01
CA ARG A 173 11.63 3.73 5.24
C ARG A 173 10.20 3.76 5.77
N GLU A 174 9.27 3.34 4.92
CA GLU A 174 7.85 3.49 5.15
C GLU A 174 7.09 2.24 4.75
N SER A 175 6.45 1.58 5.71
CA SER A 175 5.44 0.56 5.44
C SER A 175 4.06 1.18 5.54
N SER A 176 3.24 1.00 4.51
CA SER A 176 1.99 1.76 4.42
C SER A 176 0.88 1.11 3.60
N VAL A 177 -0.33 1.56 3.88
CA VAL A 177 -1.50 1.36 3.02
C VAL A 177 -2.11 2.71 2.67
N TYR A 178 -2.18 2.99 1.37
CA TYR A 178 -2.77 4.20 0.79
C TYR A 178 -4.01 3.87 -0.03
N ILE A 179 -5.18 3.95 0.60
CA ILE A 179 -6.42 4.11 -0.18
C ILE A 179 -6.66 5.61 -0.29
N ARG A 180 -6.26 6.18 -1.43
CA ARG A 180 -6.18 7.62 -1.64
C ARG A 180 -7.15 8.09 -2.71
N ALA A 181 -8.00 9.05 -2.37
CA ALA A 181 -8.81 9.78 -3.35
C ALA A 181 -8.46 11.27 -3.41
N ALA A 182 -8.73 11.88 -4.55
CA ALA A 182 -8.68 13.34 -4.68
C ALA A 182 -10.04 14.02 -4.44
N ASN A 183 -11.16 13.28 -4.56
CA ASN A 183 -12.53 13.82 -4.42
C ASN A 183 -13.45 13.00 -3.50
N LEU A 184 -13.41 11.66 -3.57
CA LEU A 184 -14.29 10.82 -2.75
C LEU A 184 -13.65 9.49 -2.37
N ALA A 185 -13.59 9.20 -1.06
CA ALA A 185 -13.26 7.90 -0.52
C ALA A 185 -14.46 7.33 0.23
N LYS A 186 -15.10 6.29 -0.34
CA LYS A 186 -16.35 5.74 0.18
C LYS A 186 -16.36 4.22 0.28
N ASN A 187 -16.83 3.69 1.40
CA ASN A 187 -17.05 2.25 1.61
C ASN A 187 -15.79 1.38 1.39
N ASN A 188 -14.59 1.95 1.53
CA ASN A 188 -13.35 1.17 1.36
C ASN A 188 -13.03 0.40 2.64
N LEU A 189 -12.37 -0.74 2.48
CA LEU A 189 -11.98 -1.61 3.58
C LEU A 189 -10.48 -1.90 3.50
N PHE A 190 -9.76 -1.52 4.55
CA PHE A 190 -8.46 -2.11 4.85
C PHE A 190 -8.60 -3.03 6.05
N LYS A 191 -8.12 -4.26 5.94
CA LYS A 191 -8.09 -5.21 7.05
C LYS A 191 -6.76 -5.94 7.10
N ALA A 192 -6.11 -5.91 8.26
CA ALA A 192 -4.90 -6.68 8.54
C ALA A 192 -5.12 -7.63 9.73
N SER A 193 -4.60 -8.84 9.59
CA SER A 193 -4.62 -9.86 10.64
C SER A 193 -3.27 -10.56 10.72
N ASN A 194 -2.71 -10.71 11.93
CA ASN A 194 -1.35 -11.23 12.13
C ASN A 194 -0.35 -10.45 11.26
N TYR A 195 -0.23 -9.15 11.51
CA TYR A 195 0.59 -8.25 10.71
C TYR A 195 1.65 -7.55 11.55
N TRP A 196 2.91 -7.64 11.12
CA TRP A 196 4.01 -6.94 11.77
C TRP A 196 4.75 -6.03 10.80
N ALA A 197 5.05 -4.82 11.23
CA ALA A 197 5.87 -3.89 10.47
C ALA A 197 6.97 -3.28 11.35
N THR A 198 8.21 -3.32 10.87
CA THR A 198 9.33 -2.60 11.46
C THR A 198 9.74 -1.52 10.49
N SER A 199 9.52 -0.25 10.82
CA SER A 199 9.75 0.88 9.91
C SER A 199 9.87 2.19 10.69
N MET A 200 10.61 3.16 10.15
CA MET A 200 10.66 4.51 10.71
C MET A 200 9.30 5.20 10.59
N LEU A 201 8.63 5.02 9.45
CA LEU A 201 7.29 5.54 9.19
C LEU A 201 6.32 4.38 8.93
N ASN A 202 5.19 4.40 9.61
CA ASN A 202 4.12 3.42 9.50
C ASN A 202 2.79 4.15 9.29
N ILE A 203 2.19 4.05 8.10
CA ILE A 203 0.96 4.79 7.77
C ILE A 203 -0.10 3.85 7.23
N TYR A 204 -1.22 3.74 7.93
CA TYR A 204 -2.33 2.93 7.50
C TYR A 204 -3.62 3.71 7.65
N GLY A 205 -4.22 4.02 6.51
CA GLY A 205 -5.49 4.72 6.51
C GLY A 205 -6.03 5.05 5.14
N ILE A 206 -7.18 5.71 5.17
CA ILE A 206 -7.96 6.03 3.98
C ILE A 206 -8.00 7.55 3.87
N ARG A 207 -7.28 8.08 2.87
CA ARG A 207 -6.98 9.50 2.76
C ARG A 207 -7.68 10.13 1.57
N GLU A 208 -8.23 11.31 1.80
CA GLU A 208 -8.93 12.07 0.78
C GLU A 208 -8.79 13.60 1.04
N VAL A 209 -9.11 14.46 0.06
CA VAL A 209 -9.05 15.93 0.15
C VAL A 209 -10.42 16.58 0.50
N GLU A 210 -11.51 16.22 -0.17
CA GLU A 210 -12.90 16.67 0.00
C GLU A 210 -13.79 15.83 0.95
N GLU A 211 -14.24 14.62 0.57
CA GLU A 211 -15.07 13.73 1.42
C GLU A 211 -14.52 12.28 1.63
N SER A 212 -14.46 11.85 2.90
CA SER A 212 -14.13 10.49 3.33
C SER A 212 -15.22 9.89 4.24
N LYS A 213 -15.92 8.85 3.77
CA LYS A 213 -17.07 8.28 4.49
C LYS A 213 -17.25 6.79 4.42
N ASN A 214 -17.85 6.23 5.48
CA ASN A 214 -18.21 4.80 5.58
C ASN A 214 -17.02 3.86 5.36
N ASN A 215 -15.80 4.34 5.56
CA ASN A 215 -14.61 3.54 5.37
C ASN A 215 -14.32 2.74 6.64
N GLN A 216 -13.64 1.60 6.48
CA GLN A 216 -13.31 0.72 7.58
C GLN A 216 -11.83 0.36 7.53
N VAL A 217 -11.14 0.57 8.65
CA VAL A 217 -9.77 0.15 8.89
C VAL A 217 -9.79 -0.79 10.09
N ILE A 218 -9.42 -2.04 9.87
CA ILE A 218 -9.53 -3.10 10.87
C ILE A 218 -8.18 -3.79 11.07
N PHE A 219 -7.72 -3.79 12.31
CA PHE A 219 -6.52 -4.49 12.74
C PHE A 219 -6.88 -5.58 13.75
N ASN A 220 -6.29 -6.76 13.58
CA ASN A 220 -6.40 -7.87 14.51
C ASN A 220 -5.02 -8.51 14.70
N ASN A 221 -4.48 -8.47 15.91
CA ASN A 221 -3.15 -8.96 16.23
C ASN A 221 -2.08 -8.35 15.33
N VAL A 222 -1.72 -7.10 15.62
CA VAL A 222 -0.73 -6.35 14.84
C VAL A 222 0.37 -5.75 15.69
N GLY A 223 1.57 -5.69 15.13
CA GLY A 223 2.74 -5.11 15.77
C GLY A 223 3.42 -4.04 14.90
N PHE A 224 3.75 -2.90 15.50
CA PHE A 224 4.50 -1.83 14.86
C PHE A 224 5.76 -1.53 15.66
N ASN A 225 6.92 -1.60 15.00
CA ASN A 225 8.21 -1.39 15.63
C ASN A 225 9.07 -0.44 14.79
N THR A 226 10.15 0.07 15.38
CA THR A 226 11.16 0.88 14.72
C THR A 226 12.54 0.35 15.05
N ASP A 227 13.43 0.26 14.06
CA ASP A 227 14.84 -0.06 14.27
C ASP A 227 15.70 1.21 14.44
N ARG A 228 15.06 2.40 14.49
CA ARG A 228 15.71 3.73 14.46
C ARG A 228 15.18 4.69 15.52
N ILE A 229 14.99 4.19 16.74
CA ILE A 229 14.54 4.97 17.92
C ILE A 229 15.28 6.32 18.06
N SER A 230 16.57 6.37 17.76
CA SER A 230 17.36 7.60 17.88
C SER A 230 16.98 8.71 16.89
N GLU A 231 16.40 8.36 15.74
CA GLU A 231 16.11 9.26 14.60
C GLU A 231 14.69 9.84 14.60
N GLY A 232 13.81 9.40 15.50
CA GLY A 232 12.39 9.73 15.44
C GLY A 232 11.60 8.72 14.58
N SER A 233 10.48 8.21 15.09
CA SER A 233 9.58 7.30 14.38
C SER A 233 8.14 7.80 14.39
N GLU A 234 7.36 7.42 13.38
CA GLU A 234 5.97 7.86 13.23
C GLU A 234 5.05 6.68 12.94
N LEU A 235 4.00 6.52 13.75
CA LEU A 235 2.91 5.57 13.56
C LEU A 235 1.58 6.32 13.38
N ILE A 236 0.92 6.10 12.25
CA ILE A 236 -0.37 6.70 11.91
C ILE A 236 -1.37 5.61 11.57
N LEU A 237 -2.36 5.40 12.44
CA LEU A 237 -3.51 4.52 12.23
C LEU A 237 -4.77 5.37 12.14
N ILE A 238 -5.38 5.46 10.96
CA ILE A 238 -6.50 6.37 10.75
C ILE A 238 -7.62 5.84 9.88
N GLY A 239 -8.86 5.90 10.40
CA GLY A 239 -10.05 5.40 9.71
C GLY A 239 -10.46 6.22 8.48
N GLY A 240 -10.23 7.54 8.49
CA GLY A 240 -10.55 8.43 7.38
C GLY A 240 -9.92 9.82 7.52
N VAL A 241 -9.49 10.42 6.41
CA VAL A 241 -8.94 11.79 6.36
C VAL A 241 -9.57 12.57 5.22
N GLY A 242 -9.94 13.83 5.45
CA GLY A 242 -10.51 14.74 4.43
C GLY A 242 -11.13 16.00 5.04
N LYS A 243 -11.70 16.90 4.23
CA LYS A 243 -12.44 18.07 4.75
C LYS A 243 -13.76 17.69 5.42
N ARG A 244 -14.43 16.66 4.90
CA ARG A 244 -15.67 16.09 5.44
C ARG A 244 -15.48 14.61 5.72
N VAL A 245 -15.43 14.24 6.99
CA VAL A 245 -15.05 12.89 7.42
C VAL A 245 -16.11 12.30 8.34
N HIS A 246 -16.86 11.29 7.89
CA HIS A 246 -17.94 10.77 8.73
C HIS A 246 -18.25 9.31 8.55
N HIS A 247 -18.76 8.69 9.62
CA HIS A 247 -19.15 7.27 9.63
C HIS A 247 -18.00 6.31 9.31
N ASN A 248 -16.75 6.71 9.53
CA ASN A 248 -15.59 5.84 9.38
C ASN A 248 -15.38 5.02 10.65
N LEU A 249 -14.85 3.81 10.50
CA LEU A 249 -14.50 2.91 11.58
C LEU A 249 -12.99 2.67 11.57
N LEU A 250 -12.36 2.90 12.72
CA LEU A 250 -11.07 2.29 13.05
C LEU A 250 -11.31 1.28 14.17
N SER A 251 -11.01 0.01 13.90
CA SER A 251 -11.12 -1.08 14.88
C SER A 251 -9.77 -1.74 15.06
N ILE A 252 -9.27 -1.79 16.29
CA ILE A 252 -8.01 -2.41 16.66
C ILE A 252 -8.29 -3.42 17.76
N GLN A 253 -7.93 -4.67 17.49
CA GLN A 253 -7.91 -5.74 18.48
C GLN A 253 -6.48 -6.29 18.53
N ASP A 254 -5.89 -6.32 19.72
CA ASP A 254 -4.53 -6.81 19.98
C ASP A 254 -3.45 -5.99 19.22
N LEU A 255 -2.80 -5.06 19.93
CA LEU A 255 -1.84 -4.10 19.40
C LEU A 255 -0.52 -4.13 20.19
N GLU A 256 0.57 -4.39 19.49
CA GLU A 256 1.92 -4.23 20.01
C GLU A 256 2.59 -3.00 19.36
N ILE A 257 3.09 -2.10 20.18
CA ILE A 257 3.99 -1.03 19.76
C ILE A 257 5.35 -1.31 20.41
N GLY A 258 6.36 -1.50 19.58
CA GLY A 258 7.74 -1.74 19.99
C GLY A 258 8.37 -0.51 20.67
N ALA A 259 9.70 -0.58 20.87
CA ALA A 259 10.45 0.45 21.57
C ALA A 259 10.29 1.83 20.91
N TYR A 260 10.04 2.85 21.72
CA TYR A 260 9.59 4.16 21.25
C TYR A 260 10.16 5.31 22.10
N ASP A 261 10.74 6.32 21.45
CA ASP A 261 11.28 7.52 22.11
C ASP A 261 10.18 8.59 22.26
N LYS A 262 9.63 8.71 23.47
CA LYS A 262 8.55 9.67 23.79
C LYS A 262 8.86 11.14 23.45
N GLU A 263 10.12 11.53 23.32
CA GLU A 263 10.50 12.92 23.02
C GLU A 263 10.61 13.20 21.52
N LYS A 264 10.76 12.15 20.70
CA LYS A 264 11.04 12.29 19.26
C LYS A 264 9.99 11.65 18.37
N ASP A 265 9.35 10.61 18.86
CA ASP A 265 8.47 9.79 18.04
C ASP A 265 7.02 10.30 18.14
N PHE A 266 6.20 10.05 17.10
CA PHE A 266 4.76 10.38 17.09
C PHE A 266 3.84 9.16 16.83
N ILE A 267 2.81 9.00 17.66
CA ILE A 267 1.73 8.01 17.48
C ILE A 267 0.40 8.74 17.32
N TYR A 268 -0.25 8.53 16.18
CA TYR A 268 -1.59 9.04 15.88
C TYR A 268 -2.53 7.86 15.64
N ILE A 269 -3.51 7.68 16.53
CA ILE A 269 -4.57 6.67 16.39
C ILE A 269 -5.92 7.39 16.45
N ALA A 270 -6.64 7.41 15.33
CA ALA A 270 -7.91 8.14 15.24
C ALA A 270 -8.91 7.50 14.26
N ALA A 271 -10.21 7.54 14.57
CA ALA A 271 -11.23 7.15 13.59
C ALA A 271 -11.33 8.14 12.42
N SER A 272 -10.90 9.39 12.62
CA SER A 272 -10.95 10.45 11.60
C SER A 272 -9.95 11.57 11.89
N ALA A 273 -9.46 12.26 10.86
CA ALA A 273 -8.78 13.55 10.98
C ALA A 273 -9.16 14.50 9.84
N ILE A 274 -9.10 15.80 10.13
CA ILE A 274 -9.30 16.86 9.14
C ILE A 274 -7.98 17.60 8.97
N PRO A 275 -7.32 17.49 7.81
CA PRO A 275 -6.14 18.30 7.53
C PRO A 275 -6.58 19.76 7.35
N ASP A 276 -5.78 20.69 7.88
CA ASP A 276 -5.97 22.13 7.67
C ASP A 276 -7.38 22.64 8.03
N ALA A 277 -7.83 22.37 9.26
CA ALA A 277 -9.14 22.73 9.81
C ALA A 277 -9.35 24.27 10.01
N ASN A 278 -9.00 25.08 9.02
CA ASN A 278 -9.13 26.54 9.01
C ASN A 278 -10.46 27.01 8.39
N SER A 279 -11.27 26.09 7.86
CA SER A 279 -12.57 26.38 7.25
C SER A 279 -13.72 25.96 8.16
N ASN A 280 -14.76 26.79 8.22
CA ASN A 280 -16.05 26.45 8.82
C ASN A 280 -16.82 25.32 8.10
N LEU A 281 -16.30 24.82 6.97
CA LEU A 281 -16.84 23.67 6.24
C LEU A 281 -16.19 22.33 6.63
N ALA A 282 -15.18 22.36 7.51
CA ALA A 282 -14.55 21.18 8.09
C ALA A 282 -15.55 20.45 9.01
N LEU A 283 -15.88 19.19 8.69
CA LEU A 283 -16.86 18.41 9.45
C LEU A 283 -16.33 17.01 9.77
N SER A 284 -16.36 16.63 11.05
CA SER A 284 -16.13 15.26 11.50
C SER A 284 -17.23 14.80 12.45
N TYR A 285 -17.96 13.73 12.09
CA TYR A 285 -19.08 13.20 12.89
C TYR A 285 -19.36 11.72 12.61
N GLY A 286 -19.95 11.02 13.59
CA GLY A 286 -20.35 9.61 13.42
C GLY A 286 -19.20 8.62 13.22
N ASN A 287 -17.94 9.04 13.38
CA ASN A 287 -16.78 8.16 13.29
C ASN A 287 -16.63 7.34 14.58
N THR A 288 -16.21 6.08 14.45
CA THR A 288 -16.07 5.14 15.57
C THR A 288 -14.62 4.66 15.68
N LEU A 289 -14.05 4.80 16.87
CA LEU A 289 -12.78 4.17 17.25
C LEU A 289 -13.08 3.05 18.25
N TYR A 290 -12.70 1.82 17.91
CA TYR A 290 -12.71 0.68 18.81
C TYR A 290 -11.27 0.22 19.06
N ILE A 291 -10.88 0.12 20.32
CA ILE A 291 -9.61 -0.46 20.76
C ILE A 291 -9.95 -1.47 21.85
N GLY A 292 -9.51 -2.72 21.69
CA GLY A 292 -9.74 -3.79 22.66
C GLY A 292 -8.70 -4.90 22.57
N GLY A 293 -8.82 -5.89 23.44
CA GLY A 293 -7.81 -6.96 23.57
C GLY A 293 -6.57 -6.50 24.33
N ASP A 294 -5.44 -7.14 24.07
CA ASP A 294 -4.16 -6.82 24.70
C ASP A 294 -3.48 -5.65 23.96
N VAL A 295 -3.12 -4.60 24.68
CA VAL A 295 -2.39 -3.46 24.13
C VAL A 295 -1.08 -3.31 24.90
N SER A 296 0.05 -3.51 24.22
CA SER A 296 1.39 -3.33 24.77
C SER A 296 2.13 -2.21 24.04
N ILE A 297 2.76 -1.34 24.82
CA ILE A 297 3.66 -0.30 24.33
C ILE A 297 4.96 -0.44 25.12
N HIS A 298 6.06 -0.68 24.43
CA HIS A 298 7.36 -0.87 25.03
C HIS A 298 8.14 0.45 25.05
N GLU A 299 8.66 0.85 26.21
CA GLU A 299 9.63 1.96 26.35
C GLU A 299 11.05 1.50 26.01
#